data_AF-E2NJD7-F1
#
_entry.id   AF-E2NJD7-F1
#
_cell.length_a   1.000
_cell.length_b   1.000
_cell.length_c   1.000
_cell.angle_alpha   90.00
_cell.angle_beta   90.00
_cell.angle_gamma   90.00
#
_symmetry.space_group_name_H-M   'P 1'
#
loop_
_entity.id
_entity.type
_entity.pdbx_description
1 polymer ?
#
loop_
_entity_poly.entity_id
_entity_poly.type
_entity_poly.pdbx_seq_one_letter_code
_entity_poly.pdbx_strand_id
1 'polypeptide(L)'
;MEKQTLGHQQKYVTKDERVENLWKKLIGQETDLSEETIAWMARRILQLTAYMPYGCALIAYRKQNGDFYMGRGTLIHYEADFHRKYDIERIQNHVVYWDIEQQGWRTFQIENFLEWKPVVS
;
A
#
# COMPACT_ATOMS: atom_id res chain seq x y z
N MET A 1 37.55 -37.09 -1.77
CA MET A 1 37.04 -35.94 -2.52
C MET A 1 35.52 -36.04 -2.53
N GLU A 2 34.85 -35.40 -1.58
CA GLU A 2 33.39 -35.31 -1.56
C GLU A 2 33.00 -33.96 -2.16
N LYS A 3 32.19 -34.01 -3.22
CA LYS A 3 31.68 -32.82 -3.90
C LYS A 3 30.55 -32.22 -3.05
N GLN A 4 30.77 -31.03 -2.51
CA GLN A 4 29.72 -30.20 -1.93
C GLN A 4 28.76 -29.76 -3.05
N THR A 5 27.54 -30.27 -3.04
CA THR A 5 26.43 -29.72 -3.82
C THR A 5 25.96 -28.43 -3.15
N LEU A 6 26.30 -27.29 -3.75
CA LEU A 6 25.77 -25.98 -3.38
C LEU A 6 24.25 -25.97 -3.68
N GLY A 7 23.44 -26.19 -2.64
CA GLY A 7 21.99 -26.06 -2.75
C GLY A 7 21.65 -24.61 -3.10
N HIS A 8 21.06 -24.42 -4.27
CA HIS A 8 20.51 -23.14 -4.71
C HIS A 8 19.38 -22.77 -3.72
N GLN A 9 19.66 -21.89 -2.75
CA GLN A 9 18.63 -21.35 -1.88
C GLN A 9 17.75 -20.42 -2.70
N GLN A 10 16.67 -20.97 -3.25
CA GLN A 10 15.61 -20.21 -3.87
C GLN A 10 15.03 -19.30 -2.78
N LYS A 11 15.35 -18.00 -2.82
CA LYS A 11 14.82 -17.00 -1.86
C LYS A 11 13.30 -17.09 -1.91
N TYR A 12 12.69 -17.64 -0.85
CA TYR A 12 11.25 -17.63 -0.69
C TYR A 12 10.82 -16.19 -0.44
N VAL A 13 10.39 -15.51 -1.50
CA VAL A 13 9.87 -14.15 -1.42
C VAL A 13 8.50 -14.20 -0.73
N THR A 14 8.38 -13.50 0.40
CA THR A 14 7.15 -13.34 1.17
C THR A 14 6.07 -12.62 0.37
N LYS A 15 4.81 -12.71 0.80
CA LYS A 15 3.71 -11.98 0.15
C LYS A 15 3.97 -10.48 0.12
N ASP A 16 4.40 -9.93 1.25
CA ASP A 16 4.73 -8.52 1.43
C ASP A 16 5.83 -8.06 0.46
N GLU A 17 6.91 -8.84 0.33
CA GLU A 17 7.98 -8.52 -0.64
C GLU A 17 7.50 -8.56 -2.09
N ARG A 18 6.58 -9.46 -2.45
CA ARG A 18 6.00 -9.50 -3.81
C ARG A 18 5.18 -8.24 -4.09
N VAL A 19 4.35 -7.84 -3.14
CA VAL A 19 3.51 -6.63 -3.24
C VAL A 19 4.39 -5.38 -3.27
N GLU A 20 5.40 -5.29 -2.40
CA GLU A 20 6.33 -4.18 -2.37
C GLU A 20 7.07 -4.04 -3.71
N ASN A 21 7.56 -5.14 -4.30
CA ASN A 21 8.21 -5.12 -5.60
C ASN A 21 7.26 -4.74 -6.74
N LEU A 22 6.00 -5.21 -6.70
CA LEU A 22 4.98 -4.83 -7.67
C LEU A 22 4.72 -3.31 -7.62
N TRP A 23 4.53 -2.76 -6.42
CA TRP A 23 4.24 -1.32 -6.28
C TRP A 23 5.44 -0.45 -6.61
N LYS A 24 6.67 -0.86 -6.28
CA LYS A 24 7.89 -0.17 -6.75
C LYS A 24 7.90 -0.07 -8.28
N LYS A 25 7.59 -1.16 -8.97
CA LYS A 25 7.53 -1.18 -10.43
C LYS A 25 6.45 -0.24 -10.96
N LEU A 26 5.24 -0.27 -10.39
CA LEU A 26 4.14 0.57 -10.85
C LEU A 26 4.40 2.07 -10.60
N ILE A 27 4.88 2.44 -9.41
CA ILE A 27 5.22 3.84 -9.11
C ILE A 27 6.35 4.34 -10.03
N GLY A 28 7.37 3.52 -10.29
CA GLY A 28 8.46 3.87 -11.20
C GLY A 28 8.08 3.91 -12.68
N GLN A 29 6.96 3.31 -13.07
CA GLN A 29 6.42 3.43 -14.44
C GLN A 29 5.67 4.74 -14.65
N GLU A 30 5.08 5.29 -13.60
CA GLU A 30 4.22 6.49 -13.64
C GLU A 30 4.93 7.77 -13.16
N THR A 31 6.15 7.68 -12.64
CA THR A 31 6.88 8.82 -12.04
C THR A 31 8.37 8.81 -12.37
N ASP A 32 8.99 9.98 -12.37
CA ASP A 32 10.45 10.17 -12.50
C ASP A 32 11.16 10.23 -11.14
N LEU A 33 10.57 9.63 -10.10
CA LEU A 33 11.12 9.64 -8.74
C LEU A 33 12.38 8.77 -8.64
N SER A 34 13.24 9.05 -7.66
CA SER A 34 14.40 8.21 -7.39
C SER A 34 13.96 6.82 -6.88
N GLU A 35 14.78 5.80 -7.13
CA GLU A 35 14.52 4.44 -6.62
C GLU A 35 14.35 4.41 -5.10
N GLU A 36 15.09 5.25 -4.37
CA GLU A 36 14.97 5.40 -2.92
C GLU A 36 13.59 5.92 -2.51
N THR A 37 13.10 6.97 -3.18
CA THR A 37 11.76 7.52 -2.92
C THR A 37 10.67 6.50 -3.28
N ILE A 38 10.80 5.82 -4.41
CA ILE A 38 9.86 4.77 -4.84
C ILE A 38 9.82 3.64 -3.81
N ALA A 39 10.98 3.18 -3.34
CA ALA A 39 11.07 2.13 -2.32
C ALA A 39 10.46 2.57 -0.98
N TRP A 40 10.72 3.81 -0.58
CA TRP A 40 10.12 4.41 0.61
C TRP A 40 8.59 4.46 0.49
N MET A 41 8.05 4.95 -0.62
CA MET A 41 6.59 5.03 -0.86
C MET A 41 5.94 3.65 -0.78
N ALA A 42 6.45 2.66 -1.52
CA ALA A 42 5.90 1.30 -1.51
C ALA A 42 5.86 0.70 -0.10
N ARG A 43 6.94 0.88 0.68
CA ARG A 43 7.01 0.44 2.07
C ARG A 43 6.00 1.17 2.97
N ARG A 44 5.83 2.48 2.81
CA ARG A 44 4.86 3.27 3.60
C ARG A 44 3.42 2.84 3.30
N ILE A 45 3.07 2.60 2.04
CA ILE A 45 1.75 2.11 1.64
C ILE A 45 1.51 0.70 2.20
N LEU A 46 2.54 -0.16 2.23
CA LEU A 46 2.42 -1.50 2.80
C LEU A 46 2.08 -1.42 4.29
N GLN A 47 2.78 -0.55 5.03
CA GLN A 47 2.49 -0.33 6.45
C GLN A 47 1.09 0.28 6.67
N LEU A 48 0.64 1.18 5.80
CA LEU A 48 -0.70 1.76 5.85
C LEU A 48 -1.77 0.66 5.68
N THR A 49 -1.64 -0.17 4.65
CA THR A 49 -2.60 -1.24 4.34
C THR A 49 -2.62 -2.35 5.39
N ALA A 50 -1.50 -2.58 6.08
CA ALA A 50 -1.45 -3.48 7.24
C ALA A 50 -2.13 -2.88 8.49
N TYR A 51 -2.13 -1.55 8.63
CA TYR A 51 -2.66 -0.85 9.80
C TYR A 51 -4.18 -0.58 9.71
N MET A 52 -4.67 -0.10 8.56
CA MET A 52 -6.07 0.32 8.38
C MET A 52 -7.15 -0.73 8.72
N PRO A 53 -6.93 -2.05 8.58
CA PRO A 53 -7.91 -3.05 9.02
C PRO A 53 -8.19 -3.04 10.52
N TYR A 54 -7.28 -2.48 11.32
CA TYR A 54 -7.35 -2.47 12.79
C TYR A 54 -7.46 -1.07 13.38
N GLY A 55 -7.41 -0.02 12.57
CA GLY A 55 -7.33 1.35 13.05
C GLY A 55 -7.71 2.41 12.03
N CYS A 56 -7.55 3.66 12.44
CA CYS A 56 -7.82 4.83 11.63
C CYS A 56 -6.49 5.53 11.32
N ALA A 57 -6.21 5.80 10.05
CA ALA A 57 -5.02 6.50 9.61
C ALA A 57 -5.38 7.88 9.04
N LEU A 58 -4.57 8.91 9.31
CA LEU A 58 -4.57 10.13 8.52
C LEU A 58 -3.78 9.83 7.24
N ILE A 59 -4.39 10.02 6.07
CA ILE A 59 -3.81 9.69 4.77
C ILE A 59 -3.72 10.96 3.94
N ALA A 60 -2.55 11.24 3.37
CA ALA A 60 -2.30 12.35 2.46
C ALA A 60 -1.94 11.83 1.07
N TYR A 61 -2.59 12.34 0.04
CA TYR A 61 -2.32 12.02 -1.36
C TYR A 61 -2.69 13.19 -2.29
N ARG A 62 -2.19 13.15 -3.54
CA ARG A 62 -2.66 14.04 -4.61
C ARG A 62 -3.83 13.42 -5.36
N LYS A 63 -4.89 14.18 -5.60
CA LYS A 63 -5.96 13.79 -6.50
C LYS A 63 -5.45 13.85 -7.95
N GLN A 64 -6.16 13.18 -8.87
CA GLN A 64 -5.81 13.17 -10.29
C GLN A 64 -5.80 14.56 -10.94
N ASN A 65 -6.57 15.52 -10.41
CA ASN A 65 -6.55 16.91 -10.86
C ASN A 65 -5.39 17.73 -10.28
N GLY A 66 -4.49 17.11 -9.51
CA GLY A 66 -3.34 17.75 -8.86
C GLY A 66 -3.59 18.27 -7.45
N ASP A 67 -4.86 18.35 -7.02
CA ASP A 67 -5.22 18.88 -5.71
C ASP A 67 -4.68 18.01 -4.58
N PHE A 68 -4.26 18.66 -3.50
CA PHE A 68 -3.92 17.98 -2.27
C PHE A 68 -5.18 17.50 -1.54
N TYR A 69 -5.16 16.28 -1.03
CA TYR A 69 -6.17 15.77 -0.11
C TYR A 69 -5.53 15.14 1.12
N MET A 70 -6.16 15.39 2.27
CA MET A 70 -5.82 14.73 3.53
C MET A 70 -7.09 14.42 4.29
N GLY A 71 -7.27 13.16 4.69
CA GLY A 71 -8.46 12.69 5.40
C GLY A 71 -8.16 11.49 6.27
N ARG A 72 -9.10 11.13 7.13
CA ARG A 72 -9.04 9.93 7.97
C ARG A 72 -9.63 8.75 7.21
N GLY A 73 -8.87 7.67 7.13
CA GLY A 73 -9.21 6.46 6.43
C GLY A 73 -9.12 5.21 7.30
N THR A 74 -10.01 4.24 7.06
CA THR A 74 -9.98 2.93 7.72
C THR A 74 -10.45 1.82 6.79
N LEU A 75 -10.13 0.57 7.13
CA LEU A 75 -10.62 -0.64 6.46
C LEU A 75 -11.45 -1.54 7.39
N ILE A 76 -11.78 -1.08 8.61
CA ILE A 76 -12.54 -1.87 9.60
C ILE A 76 -13.87 -2.40 9.03
N HIS A 77 -14.54 -1.62 8.19
CA HIS A 77 -15.84 -1.99 7.58
C HIS A 77 -15.71 -2.83 6.31
N TYR A 78 -14.49 -3.06 5.79
CA TYR A 78 -14.29 -3.65 4.46
C TYR A 78 -14.88 -5.06 4.35
N GLU A 79 -14.62 -5.92 5.34
CA GLU A 79 -15.10 -7.30 5.29
C GLU A 79 -16.62 -7.39 5.45
N ALA A 80 -17.23 -6.48 6.22
CA ALA A 80 -18.68 -6.41 6.37
C ALA A 80 -19.36 -5.97 5.07
N ASP A 81 -18.83 -4.93 4.42
CA ASP A 81 -19.44 -4.32 3.22
C ASP A 81 -19.20 -5.14 1.94
N PHE A 82 -18.04 -5.79 1.83
CA PHE A 82 -17.64 -6.54 0.62
C PHE A 82 -17.64 -8.05 0.79
N HIS A 83 -17.99 -8.55 1.98
CA HIS A 83 -18.06 -9.98 2.31
C HIS A 83 -16.76 -10.76 2.01
N ARG A 84 -15.61 -10.11 2.16
CA ARG A 84 -14.27 -10.70 1.96
C ARG A 84 -13.19 -9.92 2.69
N LYS A 85 -12.12 -10.61 3.09
CA LYS A 85 -10.92 -9.97 3.65
C LYS A 85 -10.25 -9.06 2.63
N TYR A 86 -9.60 -8.01 3.13
CA TYR A 86 -8.77 -7.15 2.32
C TYR A 86 -7.52 -7.90 1.86
N ASP A 87 -7.39 -8.06 0.54
CA ASP A 87 -6.30 -8.82 -0.09
C ASP A 87 -5.35 -7.85 -0.81
N ILE A 88 -4.21 -7.58 -0.18
CA ILE A 88 -3.20 -6.64 -0.71
C ILE A 88 -2.58 -7.12 -2.03
N GLU A 89 -2.59 -8.42 -2.32
CA GLU A 89 -2.04 -8.95 -3.58
C GLU A 89 -2.95 -8.61 -4.77
N ARG A 90 -4.20 -8.20 -4.53
CA ARG A 90 -5.15 -7.72 -5.57
C ARG A 90 -5.05 -6.22 -5.81
N ILE A 91 -4.30 -5.49 -4.99
CA ILE A 91 -4.07 -4.06 -5.17
C ILE A 91 -3.07 -3.91 -6.31
N GLN A 92 -3.57 -3.49 -7.47
CA GLN A 92 -2.71 -3.12 -8.60
C GLN A 92 -2.13 -1.73 -8.33
N ASN A 93 -2.89 -0.67 -8.65
CA ASN A 93 -2.44 0.72 -8.55
C ASN A 93 -3.32 1.60 -7.65
N HIS A 94 -4.40 1.07 -7.05
CA HIS A 94 -5.30 1.86 -6.22
C HIS A 94 -5.49 1.24 -4.84
N VAL A 95 -5.22 2.03 -3.80
CA VAL A 95 -5.56 1.66 -2.41
C VAL A 95 -6.97 2.18 -2.13
N VAL A 96 -7.84 1.27 -1.67
CA VAL A 96 -9.19 1.61 -1.21
C VAL A 96 -9.19 1.84 0.30
N TYR A 97 -10.04 2.74 0.76
CA TYR A 97 -10.27 3.02 2.17
C TYR A 97 -11.67 3.60 2.37
N TRP A 98 -12.23 3.45 3.57
CA TRP A 98 -13.41 4.18 3.99
C TRP A 98 -12.99 5.56 4.49
N ASP A 99 -13.44 6.61 3.81
CA ASP A 99 -13.17 8.00 4.17
C ASP A 99 -14.17 8.45 5.23
N ILE A 100 -13.67 8.82 6.41
CA ILE A 100 -14.50 9.18 7.56
C ILE A 100 -15.18 10.54 7.34
N GLU A 101 -14.46 11.50 6.77
CA GLU A 101 -14.99 12.85 6.51
C GLU A 101 -16.07 12.83 5.43
N GLN A 102 -15.88 12.02 4.37
CA GLN A 102 -16.81 11.94 3.25
C GLN A 102 -17.87 10.83 3.40
N GLN A 103 -17.79 10.02 4.47
CA GLN A 103 -18.68 8.89 4.73
C GLN A 103 -18.85 7.98 3.51
N GLY A 104 -17.74 7.54 2.93
CA GLY A 104 -17.80 6.70 1.74
C GLY A 104 -16.50 6.01 1.38
N TRP A 105 -16.63 4.90 0.65
CA TRP A 105 -15.50 4.23 0.03
C TRP A 105 -14.84 5.15 -1.01
N ARG A 106 -13.52 5.29 -0.90
CA ARG A 106 -12.67 6.09 -1.79
C ARG A 106 -11.43 5.29 -2.17
N THR A 107 -10.78 5.74 -3.23
CA THR A 107 -9.50 5.19 -3.66
C THR A 107 -8.51 6.33 -3.90
N PHE A 108 -7.23 6.02 -3.72
CA PHE A 108 -6.14 6.84 -4.22
C PHE A 108 -5.15 5.96 -4.98
N GLN A 109 -4.49 6.56 -5.96
CA GLN A 109 -3.44 5.93 -6.74
C GLN A 109 -2.14 5.83 -5.94
N ILE A 110 -1.44 4.70 -6.00
CA ILE A 110 -0.22 4.46 -5.22
C ILE A 110 0.90 5.45 -5.54
N GLU A 111 1.00 5.90 -6.79
CA GLU A 111 1.94 6.93 -7.26
C GLU A 111 1.61 8.33 -6.72
N ASN A 112 0.37 8.56 -6.34
CA ASN A 112 -0.10 9.83 -5.77
C ASN A 112 -0.02 9.88 -4.24
N PHE A 113 0.40 8.79 -3.60
CA PHE A 113 0.60 8.74 -2.15
C PHE A 113 1.65 9.77 -1.71
N LEU A 114 1.38 10.46 -0.60
CA LEU A 114 2.34 11.41 -0.01
C LEU A 114 2.83 10.91 1.35
N GLU A 115 1.92 10.68 2.30
CA GLU A 115 2.26 10.21 3.64
C GLU A 115 1.02 9.66 4.37
N TRP A 116 1.23 8.89 5.44
CA TRP A 116 0.19 8.58 6.41
C TRP A 116 0.67 8.63 7.85
N LYS A 117 -0.24 8.76 8.82
CA LYS A 117 0.05 8.58 10.25
C LYS A 117 -1.08 7.84 10.97
N PRO A 118 -0.79 6.99 11.97
CA PRO A 118 -1.85 6.40 12.78
C PRO A 118 -2.57 7.51 13.57
N VAL A 119 -3.89 7.43 13.64
CA VAL A 119 -4.70 8.25 14.54
C VAL A 119 -4.82 7.47 15.84
N VAL A 120 -3.96 7.79 16.80
CA VAL A 120 -4.03 7.23 18.15
C VAL A 120 -4.94 8.13 18.96
N SER A 121 -6.08 7.60 19.37
CA SER A 121 -6.99 8.23 20.34
C SER A 121 -6.51 8.03 21.76
#